data_AF-A0A6V7IUU2-F1
#
_entry.id   AF-A0A6V7IUU2-F1
#
_cell.length_a   1.000
_cell.length_b   1.000
_cell.length_c   1.000
_cell.angle_alpha   90.00
_cell.angle_beta   90.00
_cell.angle_gamma   90.00
#
_symmetry.space_group_name_H-M   'P 1'
#
loop_
_entity.id
_entity.type
_entity.pdbx_description
1 polymer ?
#
loop_
_entity_poly.entity_id
_entity_poly.type
_entity_poly.pdbx_seq_one_letter_code
_entity_poly.pdbx_strand_id
1 'polypeptide(L)'
;PVFSKKPNRKIDTLGKFLHYDKKILRFFGYWDDRDTEYGEIHNLELRYYLADDTIEIKEIFPANSGRSGSSMFLKRIKIPK
;
A
#
# COMPACT_ATOMS: atom_id res chain seq x y z
N PRO A 1 17.35 16.25 38.44
CA PRO A 1 16.57 16.35 37.18
C PRO A 1 15.50 15.25 37.11
N VAL A 2 14.22 15.61 37.28
CA VAL A 2 13.10 14.67 37.24
C VAL A 2 12.73 14.44 35.77
N PHE A 3 13.00 13.25 35.25
CA PHE A 3 12.61 12.88 33.89
C PHE A 3 11.08 12.75 33.85
N SER A 4 10.41 13.71 33.20
CA SER A 4 8.96 13.69 33.03
C SER A 4 8.57 12.43 32.22
N LYS A 5 7.75 11.55 32.82
CA LYS A 5 7.25 10.34 32.15
C LYS A 5 6.45 10.77 30.92
N LYS A 6 6.92 10.39 29.72
CA LYS A 6 6.17 10.61 28.48
C LYS A 6 4.77 10.02 28.62
N PRO A 7 3.70 10.74 28.24
CA PRO A 7 2.34 10.22 28.36
C PRO A 7 2.22 8.93 27.56
N ASN A 8 1.83 7.86 28.24
CA ASN A 8 1.60 6.56 27.63
C ASN A 8 0.30 6.64 26.82
N ARG A 9 0.38 7.14 25.59
CA ARG A 9 -0.72 7.10 24.63
C ARG A 9 -1.02 5.64 24.34
N LYS A 10 -2.07 5.10 24.96
CA LYS A 10 -2.67 3.85 24.51
C LYS A 10 -3.18 4.11 23.10
N ILE A 11 -2.47 3.60 22.10
CA ILE A 11 -2.92 3.63 20.71
C ILE A 11 -4.11 2.69 20.66
N ASP A 12 -5.30 3.24 20.47
CA ASP A 12 -6.53 2.46 20.33
C ASP A 12 -6.56 1.80 18.94
N THR A 13 -5.79 0.71 18.81
CA THR A 13 -5.68 -0.08 17.58
C THR A 13 -7.01 -0.76 17.25
N LEU A 14 -7.76 -1.18 18.27
CA LEU A 14 -9.05 -1.83 18.11
C LEU A 14 -10.12 -0.83 17.65
N GLY A 15 -10.19 0.35 18.27
CA GLY A 15 -11.09 1.42 17.88
C GLY A 15 -10.85 1.90 16.44
N LYS A 16 -9.58 2.02 16.03
CA LYS A 16 -9.24 2.33 14.64
C LYS A 16 -9.67 1.23 13.67
N PHE A 17 -9.44 -0.04 14.01
CA PHE A 17 -9.88 -1.17 13.19
C PHE A 17 -11.39 -1.18 13.02
N LEU A 18 -12.18 -1.06 14.10
CA LEU A 18 -13.65 -1.04 14.01
C LEU A 18 -14.18 0.15 13.21
N HIS A 19 -13.58 1.33 13.36
CA HIS A 19 -14.07 2.54 12.69
C HIS A 19 -13.79 2.55 11.18
N TYR A 20 -12.67 1.96 10.78
CA TYR A 20 -12.20 1.93 9.39
C TYR A 20 -12.26 0.54 8.76
N ASP A 21 -12.97 -0.41 9.38
CA ASP A 21 -13.13 -1.76 8.85
C ASP A 21 -13.62 -1.69 7.39
N LYS A 22 -12.90 -2.39 6.51
CA LYS A 22 -13.14 -2.46 5.06
C LYS A 22 -13.08 -1.13 4.29
N LYS A 23 -12.68 -0.02 4.91
CA LYS A 23 -12.42 1.23 4.19
C LYS A 23 -11.04 1.17 3.56
N ILE A 24 -11.02 1.11 2.23
CA ILE A 24 -9.81 1.05 1.43
C ILE A 24 -9.79 2.27 0.52
N LEU A 25 -8.71 3.04 0.57
CA LEU A 25 -8.47 4.07 -0.44
C LEU A 25 -7.79 3.40 -1.64
N ARG A 26 -8.43 3.49 -2.80
CA ARG A 26 -7.93 2.91 -4.04
C ARG A 26 -7.49 4.03 -4.96
N PHE A 27 -6.23 3.98 -5.37
CA PHE A 27 -5.62 4.92 -6.30
C PHE A 27 -5.16 4.18 -7.53
N PHE A 28 -5.27 4.82 -8.69
CA PHE A 28 -4.73 4.34 -9.94
C PHE A 28 -3.56 5.22 -10.34
N GLY A 29 -2.50 4.59 -10.79
CA GLY A 29 -1.32 5.28 -11.28
C GLY A 29 -0.61 4.43 -12.31
N TYR A 30 0.49 4.95 -12.80
CA TYR A 30 1.41 4.22 -13.65
C TYR A 30 2.84 4.50 -13.18
N TRP A 31 3.71 3.52 -13.37
CA TRP A 31 5.13 3.67 -13.21
C TRP A 31 5.77 3.63 -14.59
N ASP A 32 6.44 4.72 -14.93
CA ASP A 32 7.16 4.88 -16.20
C ASP A 32 8.59 4.37 -16.02
N ASP A 33 8.87 3.17 -16.53
CA ASP A 33 10.22 2.57 -16.50
C ASP A 33 10.90 2.66 -17.88
N ARG A 34 10.38 3.46 -18.82
CA ARG A 34 10.85 3.50 -20.23
C ARG A 34 12.31 3.94 -20.43
N ASP A 35 12.96 4.43 -19.38
CA ASP A 35 14.38 4.79 -19.39
C ASP A 35 15.30 3.56 -19.38
N THR A 36 14.77 2.37 -19.02
CA THR A 36 15.54 1.11 -19.03
C THR A 36 15.51 0.43 -20.40
N GLU A 37 16.51 -0.43 -20.67
CA GLU A 37 16.69 -1.13 -21.96
C GLU A 37 15.49 -2.00 -22.40
N TYR A 38 14.63 -2.41 -21.46
CA TYR A 38 13.36 -3.11 -21.71
C TYR A 38 12.18 -2.42 -21.01
N GLY A 39 12.30 -1.12 -20.79
CA GLY A 39 11.38 -0.33 -20.00
C GLY A 39 9.98 -0.26 -20.60
N GLU A 40 8.97 -0.43 -19.74
CA GLU A 40 7.57 -0.28 -20.12
C GLU A 40 6.79 0.58 -19.12
N ILE A 41 5.56 0.93 -19.49
CA ILE A 41 4.64 1.62 -18.59
C ILE A 41 3.86 0.58 -17.81
N HIS A 42 4.15 0.49 -16.52
CA HIS A 42 3.47 -0.40 -15.60
C HIS A 42 2.24 0.28 -15.03
N ASN A 43 1.05 -0.18 -15.37
CA ASN A 43 -0.18 0.33 -14.75
C ASN A 43 -0.32 -0.26 -13.35
N LEU A 44 -0.46 0.59 -12.33
CA LEU A 44 -0.48 0.19 -10.93
C LEU A 44 -1.81 0.58 -10.26
N GLU A 45 -2.31 -0.32 -9.43
CA GLU A 45 -3.41 -0.10 -8.50
C GLU A 45 -2.87 -0.12 -7.08
N LEU A 46 -2.96 1.02 -6.39
CA LEU A 46 -2.53 1.16 -5.01
C LEU A 46 -3.74 1.12 -4.08
N ARG A 47 -3.66 0.29 -3.04
CA ARG A 47 -4.71 0.09 -2.04
C ARG A 47 -4.15 0.42 -0.66
N TYR A 48 -4.69 1.45 -0.04
CA TYR A 48 -4.36 1.84 1.33
C TYR A 48 -5.46 1.38 2.28
N TYR A 49 -5.09 0.56 3.26
CA TYR A 49 -6.00 0.04 4.29
C TYR A 49 -6.00 0.99 5.49
N LEU A 50 -7.09 1.72 5.67
CA LEU A 50 -7.23 2.69 6.75
C LEU A 50 -7.28 2.04 8.15
N ALA A 51 -7.67 0.77 8.23
CA ALA A 51 -7.79 0.03 9.48
C ALA A 51 -6.45 -0.18 10.19
N ASP A 52 -5.37 -0.38 9.43
CA ASP A 52 -4.07 -0.83 9.93
C ASP A 52 -2.87 -0.09 9.30
N ASP A 53 -3.13 0.92 8.48
CA ASP A 53 -2.13 1.75 7.79
C ASP A 53 -1.16 0.93 6.91
N THR A 54 -1.67 -0.12 6.26
CA THR A 54 -0.89 -0.91 5.32
C THR A 54 -1.24 -0.56 3.89
N ILE A 55 -0.29 -0.82 2.99
CA ILE A 55 -0.42 -0.56 1.56
C ILE A 55 -0.19 -1.87 0.81
N GLU A 56 -1.04 -2.12 -0.18
CA GLU A 56 -0.91 -3.18 -1.19
C GLU A 56 -0.80 -2.51 -2.56
N ILE A 57 0.12 -2.98 -3.40
CA ILE A 57 0.25 -2.48 -4.79
C ILE A 57 0.09 -3.66 -5.73
N LYS A 58 -0.78 -3.48 -6.72
CA LYS A 58 -1.02 -4.46 -7.78
C LYS A 58 -0.66 -3.88 -9.13
N GLU A 59 -0.04 -4.70 -9.96
CA GLU A 59 0.21 -4.38 -11.36
C GLU A 59 -0.99 -4.84 -12.20
N ILE A 60 -1.56 -3.92 -12.97
CA ILE A 60 -2.66 -4.17 -13.88
C ILE A 60 -2.07 -4.54 -15.24
N PHE A 61 -2.23 -5.81 -15.60
CA PHE A 61 -1.85 -6.29 -16.94
C PHE A 61 -2.99 -6.07 -17.93
N PRO A 62 -2.70 -5.56 -19.14
CA PRO A 62 -3.69 -5.56 -20.21
C PRO A 62 -4.02 -7.00 -20.63
N ALA A 63 -5.25 -7.20 -21.13
CA ALA A 63 -5.69 -8.49 -21.65
C ALA A 63 -4.76 -8.94 -22.80
N ASN A 64 -4.46 -10.24 -22.88
CA ASN A 64 -3.57 -10.85 -23.88
C ASN A 64 -2.10 -10.38 -23.83
N SER A 65 -1.64 -9.82 -22.71
CA SER A 65 -0.24 -9.37 -22.53
C SER A 65 0.80 -10.50 -22.49
N GLY A 66 0.38 -11.77 -22.52
CA GLY A 66 1.29 -12.93 -22.41
C GLY A 66 1.97 -13.08 -21.05
N ARG A 67 1.76 -12.14 -20.11
CA ARG A 67 2.31 -12.19 -18.75
C ARG A 67 1.51 -13.16 -17.90
N SER A 68 2.05 -14.37 -17.71
CA SER A 68 1.56 -15.35 -16.74
C SER A 68 2.25 -15.15 -15.39
N GLY A 69 1.94 -14.06 -14.70
CA GLY A 69 2.54 -13.70 -13.43
C GLY A 69 1.50 -13.25 -12.39
N SER A 70 1.86 -13.34 -11.12
CA SER A 70 1.05 -12.75 -10.05
C SER A 70 1.03 -11.23 -10.25
N SER A 71 -0.16 -10.64 -10.35
CA SER A 71 -0.42 -9.19 -10.40
C SER A 71 0.01 -8.44 -9.12
N MET A 72 0.66 -9.11 -8.17
CA MET A 72 1.06 -8.53 -6.89
C MET A 72 2.47 -7.94 -6.97
N PHE A 73 2.55 -6.62 -7.14
CA PHE A 73 3.81 -5.85 -7.15
C PHE A 73 4.37 -5.68 -5.74
N LEU A 74 3.51 -5.32 -4.78
CA LEU A 74 3.86 -5.20 -3.36
C LEU A 74 2.81 -5.90 -2.50
N LYS A 75 3.25 -6.88 -1.70
CA LYS A 75 2.41 -7.50 -0.67
C LYS A 75 1.97 -6.45 0.36
N ARG A 76 0.82 -6.67 0.98
CA ARG A 76 0.31 -5.81 2.05
C ARG A 76 1.34 -5.66 3.17
N ILE A 77 1.98 -4.50 3.24
CA ILE A 77 2.96 -4.18 4.27
C ILE A 77 2.72 -2.79 4.83
N LYS A 78 3.19 -2.56 6.06
CA LYS A 78 3.26 -1.22 6.64
C LYS A 78 4.51 -0.55 6.11
N ILE A 79 4.36 0.53 5.35
CA ILE A 79 5.50 1.26 4.82
C ILE A 79 6.10 2.10 5.95
N PRO A 80 7.40 1.94 6.28
CA PRO A 80 8.09 2.85 7.18
C PRO A 80 8.11 4.25 6.55
N LYS A 81 7.83 5.26 7.36
CA LYS A 81 7.66 6.65 6.92
C LYS A 81 8.97 7.30 6.50
#